data_AF-A0A7J9WGJ1-F1
#
_entry.id   AF-A0A7J9WGJ1-F1
#
_cell.length_a   1.000
_cell.length_b   1.000
_cell.length_c   1.000
_cell.angle_alpha   90.00
_cell.angle_beta   90.00
_cell.angle_gamma   90.00
#
_symmetry.space_group_name_H-M   'P 1'
#
loop_
_entity.id
_entity.type
_entity.pdbx_description
1 polymer ?
#
loop_
_entity_poly.entity_id
_entity_poly.type
_entity_poly.pdbx_seq_one_letter_code
_entity_poly.pdbx_strand_id
1 'polypeptide(L)' 'MPRLAVSALALCLLAATACAPRGELAARPTGGGGAQSAAVPPGLQFTADLVDGGQLNGGELAGRDVVLWFWAPW' A
#
# COMPACT_ATOMS: atom_id res chain seq x y z
N MET A 1 40.63 -11.59 -3.97
CA MET A 1 39.71 -12.72 -3.68
C MET A 1 38.80 -12.51 -2.47
N PRO A 2 39.22 -11.99 -1.29
CA PRO A 2 38.30 -11.82 -0.14
C PRO A 2 37.26 -10.71 -0.33
N ARG A 3 37.57 -9.68 -1.14
CA ARG A 3 36.68 -8.54 -1.42
C ARG A 3 35.42 -8.94 -2.21
N LEU A 4 35.53 -9.89 -3.13
CA LEU A 4 34.40 -10.41 -3.91
C LEU A 4 33.51 -11.32 -3.06
N ALA A 5 34.09 -12.10 -2.15
CA ALA A 5 33.35 -12.93 -1.20
C ALA A 5 32.54 -12.08 -0.20
N VAL A 6 33.10 -10.96 0.27
CA VAL A 6 32.39 -10.02 1.16
C VAL A 6 31.23 -9.33 0.43
N SER A 7 31.42 -8.90 -0.83
CA SER A 7 30.33 -8.31 -1.62
C SER A 7 29.20 -9.30 -1.91
N ALA A 8 29.52 -10.56 -2.22
CA ALA A 8 28.51 -11.60 -2.44
C ALA A 8 27.70 -11.90 -1.17
N LEU A 9 28.38 -11.97 -0.01
CA LEU A 9 27.73 -12.19 1.27
C LEU A 9 26.81 -11.02 1.67
N ALA A 10 27.27 -9.79 1.47
CA ALA A 10 26.48 -8.58 1.74
C ALA A 10 25.22 -8.50 0.87
N LEU A 11 25.32 -8.87 -0.41
CA LEU A 11 24.18 -8.90 -1.33
C LEU A 11 23.15 -9.98 -0.93
N CYS A 12 23.60 -11.17 -0.52
CA CYS A 12 22.73 -12.23 -0.01
C CYS A 12 21.99 -11.82 1.27
N LEU A 13 22.67 -11.13 2.19
CA LEU A 13 22.04 -10.63 3.42
C LEU A 13 20.96 -9.58 3.13
N LEU A 14 21.19 -8.68 2.16
CA LEU A 14 20.21 -7.66 1.78
C LEU A 14 18.96 -8.26 1.11
N ALA A 15 19.12 -9.32 0.31
CA ALA A 15 18.01 -10.01 -0.33
C ALA A 15 17.13 -10.79 0.67
N ALA A 16 17.73 -11.33 1.73
CA ALA A 16 17.00 -12.09 2.75
C ALA A 16 16.02 -11.24 3.57
N THR A 17 16.32 -9.95 3.77
CA THR A 17 15.41 -9.02 4.50
C THR A 17 14.17 -8.60 3.71
N ALA A 18 14.15 -8.77 2.38
CA ALA A 18 12.99 -8.45 1.55
C ALA A 18 11.92 -9.55 1.57
N CYS A 19 12.27 -10.78 1.99
CA CYS A 19 11.38 -11.93 2.05
C CYS A 19 11.17 -12.37 3.52
N ALA A 20 10.84 -11.44 4.40
CA ALA A 20 10.29 -11.82 5.69
C ALA A 20 8.92 -12.48 5.44
N PRO A 21 8.65 -13.71 5.94
CA PRO A 21 7.33 -14.27 5.88
C PRO A 21 6.43 -13.36 6.71
N ARG A 22 5.44 -12.76 6.04
CA ARG A 22 4.42 -11.92 6.65
C ARG A 22 3.74 -12.77 7.70
N GLY A 23 4.04 -12.52 8.97
CA GLY A 23 3.35 -13.18 10.08
C GLY A 23 1.86 -13.05 9.84
N GLU A 24 1.18 -14.20 9.81
CA GLU A 24 -0.24 -14.31 9.54
C GLU A 24 -1.00 -13.63 10.68
N LEU A 25 -1.21 -12.33 10.54
CA LEU A 25 -2.18 -11.59 11.34
C LEU A 25 -3.53 -12.21 11.01
N ALA A 26 -4.13 -12.86 12.00
CA ALA A 26 -5.45 -13.46 11.92
C ALA A 26 -6.38 -12.54 11.09
N ALA A 27 -6.86 -13.06 9.97
CA ALA A 27 -7.72 -12.32 9.07
C ALA A 27 -8.95 -11.83 9.86
N ARG A 28 -8.98 -10.52 10.15
CA ARG A 28 -10.20 -9.86 10.63
C ARG A 28 -11.24 -10.02 9.53
N PRO A 29 -12.54 -10.22 9.85
CA PRO A 29 -13.56 -10.27 8.83
C PRO A 29 -13.48 -8.96 8.04
N THR A 30 -13.00 -9.03 6.80
CA THR A 30 -13.13 -7.95 5.84
C THR A 30 -14.62 -7.91 5.54
N GLY A 31 -15.30 -6.85 6.01
CA GLY A 31 -16.68 -6.60 5.65
C GLY A 31 -16.70 -6.43 4.14
N GLY A 32 -17.04 -7.50 3.41
CA GLY A 32 -17.22 -7.46 1.98
C GLY A 32 -18.47 -6.66 1.68
N GLY A 33 -18.37 -5.33 1.75
CA GLY A 33 -19.35 -4.41 1.21
C GLY A 33 -19.30 -4.57 -0.30
N GLY A 34 -20.18 -5.41 -0.83
CA GLY A 34 -20.39 -5.51 -2.28
C GLY A 34 -20.62 -4.12 -2.83
N ALA A 35 -20.01 -3.81 -3.97
CA ALA A 35 -20.14 -2.55 -4.69
C ALA A 35 -21.58 -2.34 -5.18
N GLN A 36 -22.50 -2.10 -4.24
CA GLN A 36 -23.71 -1.36 -4.52
C GLN A 36 -23.25 0.04 -4.88
N SER A 37 -23.80 0.60 -5.96
CA SER A 37 -23.50 1.96 -6.41
C SER A 37 -23.91 2.95 -5.32
N ALA A 38 -23.07 3.10 -4.31
CA ALA A 38 -23.31 3.92 -3.14
C ALA A 38 -23.20 5.38 -3.59
N ALA A 39 -24.14 6.20 -3.14
CA ALA A 39 -24.04 7.63 -3.35
C ALA A 39 -22.68 8.12 -2.83
N VAL A 40 -21.94 8.87 -3.65
CA VAL A 40 -20.60 9.36 -3.29
C VAL A 40 -20.75 10.39 -2.16
N PRO A 41 -20.26 10.11 -0.94
CA PRO A 41 -20.38 11.05 0.17
C PRO A 41 -19.54 12.32 -0.12
N PRO A 42 -19.92 13.49 0.43
CA PRO A 42 -19.21 14.75 0.17
C PRO A 42 -17.70 14.69 0.42
N GLY A 43 -17.26 13.93 1.43
CA GLY A 43 -15.83 13.76 1.73
C GLY A 43 -15.03 12.96 0.69
N LEU A 44 -15.70 12.25 -0.23
CA LEU A 44 -15.08 11.53 -1.34
C LEU A 44 -15.25 12.26 -2.69
N GLN A 45 -15.86 13.45 -2.70
CA GLN A 45 -16.01 14.27 -3.91
C GLN A 45 -14.75 15.09 -4.18
N PHE A 46 -13.63 14.40 -4.36
CA PHE A 46 -12.36 15.03 -4.68
C PHE A 46 -11.65 14.29 -5.81
N THR A 47 -10.74 15.02 -6.42
CA THR A 47 -9.79 14.54 -7.40
C THR A 47 -8.43 15.09 -7.02
N ALA A 48 -7.40 14.23 -7.00
CA ALA A 48 -6.04 14.64 -6.63
C ALA A 48 -5.03 13.99 -7.58
N ASP A 49 -4.01 14.74 -7.97
CA ASP A 49 -2.89 14.20 -8.75
C ASP A 49 -1.90 13.48 -7.83
N LEU A 50 -1.37 12.36 -8.28
CA LEU A 50 -0.40 11.57 -7.54
C LEU A 50 1.03 12.04 -7.83
N VAL A 51 1.92 11.88 -6.85
CA VAL A 51 3.33 12.34 -6.93
C VAL A 51 4.10 11.62 -8.05
N ASP A 52 3.81 10.34 -8.27
CA ASP A 52 4.34 9.52 -9.36
C ASP A 52 3.56 9.66 -10.68
N GLY A 53 2.59 10.58 -10.72
CA GLY A 53 1.72 10.84 -11.85
C GLY A 53 0.42 10.03 -11.83
N GLY A 54 -0.51 10.41 -12.69
CA GLY A 54 -1.88 9.89 -12.63
C GLY A 54 -2.74 10.63 -11.60
N GLN A 55 -3.97 10.15 -11.43
CA GLN A 55 -5.00 10.86 -10.69
C GLN A 55 -5.83 9.89 -9.84
N LEU A 56 -6.10 10.28 -8.60
CA LEU A 56 -7.00 9.60 -7.68
C LEU A 56 -8.37 10.29 -7.69
N ASN A 57 -9.42 9.56 -8.07
CA ASN A 57 -10.81 9.97 -7.90
C ASN A 57 -11.37 9.38 -6.60
N GLY A 58 -11.69 10.22 -5.62
CA GLY A 58 -12.22 9.78 -4.33
C GLY A 58 -13.53 8.99 -4.44
N GLY A 59 -14.36 9.27 -5.46
CA GLY A 59 -15.64 8.60 -5.67
C GLY A 59 -15.52 7.10 -5.91
N GLU A 60 -14.39 6.64 -6.46
CA GLU A 60 -14.14 5.21 -6.68
C GLU A 60 -13.94 4.43 -5.37
N LEU A 61 -13.69 5.13 -4.26
CA LEU A 61 -13.54 4.57 -2.93
C LEU A 61 -14.88 4.42 -2.18
N ALA A 62 -15.98 4.94 -2.72
CA ALA A 62 -17.28 4.87 -2.07
C ALA A 62 -17.71 3.41 -1.84
N GLY A 63 -18.10 3.08 -0.60
CA GLY A 63 -18.49 1.73 -0.20
C GLY A 63 -17.34 0.74 -0.01
N ARG A 64 -16.07 1.19 -0.07
CA ARG A 64 -14.89 0.35 0.18
C ARG A 64 -14.30 0.60 1.56
N ASP A 65 -13.81 -0.46 2.20
CA ASP A 65 -13.00 -0.36 3.41
C ASP A 65 -11.60 0.16 3.06
N VAL A 66 -11.33 1.45 3.32
CA VAL A 66 -10.07 2.12 2.99
C VAL A 66 -9.53 2.95 4.15
N VAL A 67 -8.21 3.09 4.22
CA VAL A 67 -7.52 3.99 5.17
C VAL A 67 -6.75 5.03 4.36
N LEU A 68 -7.05 6.31 4.57
CA LEU A 68 -6.28 7.42 4.01
C LEU A 68 -5.17 7.80 4.98
N TRP A 69 -3.92 7.55 4.59
CA TRP A 69 -2.74 7.86 5.39
C TRP A 69 -2.10 9.17 4.91
N PHE A 70 -2.25 10.20 5.73
CA PHE A 70 -1.65 11.51 5.46
C PHE A 70 -0.26 11.58 6.08
N TRP A 71 0.72 11.89 5.25
CA TRP A 71 2.11 12.07 5.66
C TRP A 71 2.74 13.15 4.80
N ALA A 72 3.91 13.63 5.21
CA ALA A 72 4.70 14.54 4.43
C ALA A 72 6.20 14.29 4.68
N PRO A 73 7.08 14.59 3.70
CA PRO A 73 8.50 14.20 3.74
C PRO A 73 9.42 15.15 4.54
N TRP A 74 8.86 16.13 5.24
CA TRP A 74 9.60 17.18 5.93
C TRP A 74 10.03 16.80 7.35
#